data_AF-A0A1X2IAR0-F1
#
_entry.id   AF-A0A1X2IAR0-F1
#
_cell.length_a   1.000
_cell.length_b   1.000
_cell.length_c   1.000
_cell.angle_alpha   90.00
_cell.angle_beta   90.00
_cell.angle_gamma   90.00
#
_symmetry.space_group_name_H-M   'P 1'
#
loop_
_entity.id
_entity.type
_entity.pdbx_description
1 polymer ?
#
loop_
_entity_poly.entity_id
_entity_poly.type
_entity_poly.pdbx_seq_one_letter_code
_entity_poly.pdbx_strand_id
1 'polypeptide(L)'
;MKFLYFTLVLAALFMLISQAEAGPCKATSCSCSGIPNGLFCGDGNLGCTKGHVYQCGSDGKNSCDFGIRNSCVKCNKLKCP
;
A
#
# COMPACT_ATOMS: atom_id res chain seq x y z
N MET A 1 -27.66 0.40 -31.46
CA MET A 1 -26.90 -0.78 -31.00
C MET A 1 -25.38 -0.60 -31.00
N LYS A 2 -24.75 0.00 -32.03
CA LYS A 2 -23.27 0.17 -32.10
C LYS A 2 -22.70 1.17 -31.07
N PHE A 3 -23.44 2.24 -30.74
CA PHE A 3 -23.03 3.26 -29.77
C PHE A 3 -22.95 2.75 -28.32
N LEU A 4 -23.88 1.89 -27.90
CA LEU A 4 -23.90 1.27 -26.57
C LEU A 4 -22.72 0.33 -26.34
N TYR A 5 -22.24 -0.32 -27.41
CA TYR A 5 -21.07 -1.18 -27.35
C TYR A 5 -19.79 -0.38 -27.11
N PHE A 6 -19.67 0.77 -27.76
CA PHE A 6 -18.49 1.64 -27.63
C PHE A 6 -18.36 2.24 -26.22
N THR A 7 -19.47 2.62 -25.60
CA THR A 7 -19.48 3.13 -24.22
C THR A 7 -19.16 2.05 -23.19
N LEU A 8 -19.63 0.81 -23.40
CA LEU A 8 -19.30 -0.34 -22.55
C LEU A 8 -17.80 -0.69 -22.59
N VAL A 9 -17.19 -0.67 -23.78
CA VAL A 9 -15.76 -0.94 -23.95
C VAL A 9 -14.90 0.15 -23.27
N LEU A 10 -15.30 1.41 -23.39
CA LEU A 10 -14.57 2.53 -22.78
C LEU A 10 -14.62 2.50 -21.23
N ALA A 11 -15.77 2.10 -20.66
CA ALA A 11 -15.92 1.93 -19.22
C ALA A 11 -15.08 0.77 -18.66
N ALA A 12 -14.98 -0.34 -19.40
CA ALA A 12 -14.13 -1.47 -19.02
C ALA A 12 -12.63 -1.11 -19.07
N LEU A 13 -12.22 -0.27 -20.02
CA LEU A 13 -10.83 0.20 -20.12
C LEU A 13 -10.43 1.08 -18.92
N PHE A 14 -11.35 1.90 -18.41
CA PHE A 14 -11.10 2.77 -17.26
C PHE A 14 -10.87 2.00 -15.94
N MET A 15 -11.47 0.81 -15.79
CA MET A 15 -11.28 0.00 -14.58
C MET A 15 -9.89 -0.65 -14.49
N LEU A 16 -9.15 -0.77 -15.60
CA LEU A 16 -7.82 -1.38 -15.63
C LEU A 16 -6.70 -0.46 -15.11
N ILE A 17 -6.96 0.84 -14.99
CA ILE A 17 -5.93 1.86 -14.69
C ILE A 17 -5.75 2.09 -13.18
N SER A 18 -6.61 1.51 -12.33
CA SER A 18 -6.68 1.82 -10.88
C SER A 18 -5.74 1.03 -9.96
N GLN A 19 -4.70 0.36 -10.48
CA GLN A 19 -3.75 -0.41 -9.65
C GLN A 19 -2.33 0.13 -9.72
N ALA A 20 -2.09 1.36 -9.28
CA ALA A 20 -0.73 1.87 -9.16
C ALA A 20 -0.61 3.03 -8.16
N GLU A 21 -0.36 2.73 -6.88
CA GLU A 21 0.35 3.68 -6.00
C GLU A 21 1.05 3.06 -4.77
N ALA A 22 1.19 1.73 -4.71
CA ALA A 22 2.11 1.08 -3.80
C ALA A 22 3.12 0.28 -4.64
N GLY A 23 4.41 0.33 -4.29
CA GLY A 23 5.42 -0.48 -4.97
C GLY A 23 5.08 -1.99 -4.93
N PRO A 24 5.84 -2.86 -5.61
CA PRO A 24 5.68 -4.29 -5.37
C PRO A 24 5.94 -4.59 -3.88
N CYS A 25 5.09 -5.40 -3.23
CA CYS A 25 5.36 -5.86 -1.87
C CYS A 25 6.71 -6.59 -1.88
N LYS A 26 7.65 -6.07 -1.09
CA LYS A 26 8.92 -6.73 -0.84
C LYS A 26 8.82 -7.46 0.50
N ALA A 27 9.26 -8.72 0.50
CA ALA A 27 9.46 -9.45 1.74
C ALA A 27 10.42 -8.67 2.65
N THR A 28 10.09 -8.58 3.92
CA THR A 28 10.85 -7.82 4.92
C THR A 28 10.87 -8.58 6.23
N SER A 29 11.90 -8.34 7.04
CA SER A 29 11.99 -8.81 8.42
C SER A 29 11.20 -7.95 9.41
N CYS A 30 10.54 -6.88 8.93
CA CYS A 30 9.69 -6.03 9.76
C CYS A 30 8.56 -6.87 10.39
N SER A 31 8.56 -6.94 11.72
CA SER A 31 7.51 -7.62 12.46
C SER A 31 6.40 -6.64 12.79
N CYS A 32 5.16 -6.97 12.42
CA CYS A 32 3.99 -6.15 12.73
C CYS A 32 3.19 -6.70 13.94
N SER A 33 3.89 -7.36 14.87
CA SER A 33 3.27 -7.90 16.08
C SER A 33 2.69 -6.78 16.95
N GLY A 34 1.37 -6.81 17.18
CA GLY A 34 0.65 -5.76 17.91
C GLY A 34 0.21 -4.57 17.03
N ILE A 35 0.48 -4.58 15.73
CA ILE A 35 -0.07 -3.62 14.76
C ILE A 35 -1.34 -4.23 14.14
N PRO A 36 -2.44 -3.47 14.03
CA PRO A 36 -3.64 -3.96 13.35
C PRO A 36 -3.35 -4.30 11.88
N ASN A 37 -4.10 -5.24 11.32
CA ASN A 37 -4.06 -5.51 9.89
C ASN A 37 -4.33 -4.21 9.12
N GLY A 38 -3.50 -3.94 8.12
CA GLY A 38 -3.61 -2.76 7.28
C GLY A 38 -2.25 -2.17 6.93
N LEU A 39 -2.31 -1.03 6.26
CA LEU A 39 -1.13 -0.23 5.96
C LEU A 39 -0.69 0.53 7.21
N PHE A 40 0.62 0.63 7.42
CA PHE A 40 1.22 1.45 8.48
C PHE A 40 2.54 2.06 8.00
N CYS A 41 2.99 3.13 8.65
CA CYS A 41 4.31 3.69 8.41
C CYS A 41 5.32 3.02 9.34
N GLY A 42 6.46 2.61 8.79
CA GLY A 42 7.57 2.14 9.60
C GLY A 42 8.13 3.28 10.46
N ASP A 43 8.41 2.95 11.70
CA ASP A 43 8.87 3.87 12.73
C ASP A 43 10.35 3.67 13.12
N GLY A 44 11.02 2.66 12.55
CA GLY A 44 12.41 2.29 12.88
C GLY A 44 12.52 1.10 13.84
N ASN A 45 11.41 0.61 14.38
CA ASN A 45 11.37 -0.50 15.34
C ASN A 45 11.02 -1.82 14.66
N LEU A 46 11.30 -2.94 15.35
CA LEU A 46 10.95 -4.29 14.91
C LEU A 46 11.43 -4.65 13.49
N GLY A 47 12.48 -3.99 13.00
CA GLY A 47 13.01 -4.18 11.64
C GLY A 47 12.29 -3.38 10.54
N CYS A 48 11.39 -2.47 10.90
CA CYS A 48 10.64 -1.62 9.96
C CYS A 48 11.42 -0.32 9.71
N THR A 49 11.73 -0.02 8.45
CA THR A 49 12.50 1.19 8.08
C THR A 49 11.65 2.44 8.25
N LYS A 50 12.20 3.46 8.92
CA LYS A 50 11.50 4.73 9.11
C LYS A 50 11.19 5.40 7.76
N GLY A 51 9.95 5.81 7.57
CA GLY A 51 9.49 6.49 6.34
C GLY A 51 9.06 5.55 5.22
N HIS A 52 9.18 4.24 5.40
CA HIS A 52 8.58 3.24 4.52
C HIS A 52 7.12 2.96 4.88
N VAL A 53 6.36 2.47 3.92
CA VAL A 53 5.02 1.92 4.15
C VAL A 53 5.11 0.42 4.20
N TYR A 54 4.44 -0.14 5.20
CA TYR A 54 4.30 -1.56 5.38
C TYR A 54 2.83 -1.96 5.37
N GLN A 55 2.53 -3.18 4.94
CA GLN A 55 1.23 -3.81 5.16
C GLN A 55 1.41 -4.98 6.11
N CYS A 56 0.64 -4.98 7.20
CA CYS A 56 0.58 -6.12 8.10
C CYS A 56 -0.45 -7.14 7.59
N GLY A 57 -0.06 -8.40 7.50
CA GLY A 57 -0.96 -9.50 7.18
C GLY A 57 -1.93 -9.83 8.33
N SER A 58 -2.90 -10.70 8.06
CA SER A 58 -3.88 -11.18 9.06
C SER A 58 -3.24 -12.02 10.17
N ASP A 59 -2.03 -12.51 9.93
CA ASP A 59 -1.23 -13.30 10.84
C ASP A 59 -0.40 -12.46 11.84
N GLY A 60 -0.35 -11.13 11.67
CA GLY A 60 0.32 -10.21 12.61
C GLY A 60 1.83 -10.42 12.73
N LYS A 61 2.43 -11.20 11.84
CA LYS A 61 3.86 -11.58 11.88
C LYS A 61 4.58 -11.17 10.61
N ASN A 62 3.96 -11.42 9.47
CA ASN A 62 4.51 -11.04 8.18
C ASN A 62 4.07 -9.62 7.82
N SER A 63 5.03 -8.80 7.42
CA SER A 63 4.75 -7.51 6.80
C SER A 63 5.33 -7.45 5.39
N CYS A 64 4.67 -6.65 4.57
CA CYS A 64 5.06 -6.33 3.20
C CYS A 64 5.63 -4.93 3.16
N ASP A 65 6.89 -4.74 2.73
CA ASP A 65 7.47 -3.41 2.51
C ASP A 65 7.08 -2.88 1.13
N PHE A 66 6.35 -1.77 1.09
CA PHE A 66 5.95 -1.07 -0.13
C PHE A 66 6.92 0.05 -0.55
N GLY A 67 7.97 0.27 0.23
CA GLY A 67 9.01 1.27 0.01
C GLY A 67 8.70 2.61 0.68
N ILE A 68 9.56 3.58 0.39
CA ILE A 68 9.47 4.93 0.94
C ILE A 68 8.19 5.64 0.48
N ARG A 69 7.49 6.29 1.41
CA ARG A 69 6.36 7.17 1.11
C ARG A 69 6.56 8.52 1.75
N ASN A 70 6.38 9.58 0.95
CA ASN A 70 6.59 10.96 1.40
C ASN A 70 5.75 11.32 2.63
N SER A 71 4.53 10.82 2.77
CA SER A 71 3.71 11.05 3.96
C SER A 71 4.30 10.39 5.22
N CYS A 72 4.81 9.15 5.11
CA CYS A 72 5.52 8.50 6.21
C CYS A 72 6.80 9.23 6.59
N VAL A 73 7.54 9.78 5.62
CA VAL A 73 8.75 10.58 5.89
C VAL A 73 8.40 11.91 6.57
N LYS A 74 7.38 12.61 6.09
CA LYS A 74 7.05 13.98 6.53
C LYS A 74 6.30 14.02 7.87
N CYS A 75 5.35 13.12 8.07
CA CYS A 75 4.41 13.18 9.20
C CYS A 75 4.20 11.84 9.91
N ASN A 76 4.99 10.80 9.56
CA ASN A 76 4.89 9.44 10.12
C ASN A 76 3.46 8.86 10.09
N LYS A 77 2.70 9.20 9.04
CA LYS A 77 1.32 8.76 8.82
C LYS A 77 1.13 8.45 7.35
N LEU A 78 0.18 7.57 7.03
CA LEU A 78 -0.16 7.24 5.64
C LEU A 78 -0.62 8.47 4.86
N LYS A 79 -1.24 9.43 5.55
CA LYS A 79 -1.67 10.73 5.02
C LYS A 79 -1.29 11.83 6.01
N CYS A 80 -0.69 12.90 5.50
CA CYS A 80 -0.46 14.10 6.30
C CYS A 80 -1.73 14.93 6.40
N PRO A 81 -1.91 15.66 7.52
CA PRO A 81 -2.99 16.64 7.65
C PRO A 81 -2.92 17.71 6.57
#